data_AF-A0A7V3UKS0-F1
#
_entry.id   AF-A0A7V3UKS0-F1
#
_cell.length_a   1.000
_cell.length_b   1.000
_cell.length_c   1.000
_cell.angle_alpha   90.00
_cell.angle_beta   90.00
_cell.angle_gamma   90.00
#
_symmetry.space_group_name_H-M   'P 1'
#
loop_
_entity.id
_entity.type
_entity.pdbx_description
1 polymer ?
#
loop_
_entity_poly.entity_id
_entity_poly.type
_entity_poly.pdbx_seq_one_letter_code
_entity_poly.pdbx_strand_id
1 'polypeptide(L)'
;MPVEGEREQSITYPGTPKDRPLLKLLGGITVFVVFLFAAGLVTYPFFPAFKELKNPLTKALNNSLERTTFDLDVAINKELSSLGIAKEQIKVQIFQNVHGSEEEGTSYRYEIGLPSRYTFSEIQNRLYQAAQKAHGRLFEIYKGDPNEEVSILTLGVGHTITHTLRFLSPPQSPDSSPGAQRPLESNPSTEKPGFSGELRLPPRVAVVIDDIGFSEEPVRKLLHLGEPLTFAVIPYLEKSVAIARLLNEKNQEVILHIPMEPEETSFANLGRGGLWTYMDSEEIGQIVRESIAAVPYIKGVSNHMGSLFTRRSEKMQAVLNEVKKSGLFFLDSRTTTHTVGYQLARKMGLRTLERDIFLDDQDDLNFIKSQLKKVENLALREGKAIAIGHPRALTIEALRLVLPEFKKKNIEMVSVSQLIP
;
A
#
# COMPACT_ATOMS: atom_id res chain seq x y z
N MET A 1 27.97 -21.11 3.25
CA MET A 1 28.12 -21.52 1.85
C MET A 1 27.56 -20.39 1.00
N PRO A 2 28.35 -19.76 0.12
CA PRO A 2 27.87 -18.64 -0.69
C PRO A 2 27.03 -19.17 -1.85
N VAL A 3 25.95 -18.46 -2.19
CA VAL A 3 25.15 -18.73 -3.40
C VAL A 3 25.76 -17.89 -4.52
N GLU A 4 26.20 -18.56 -5.58
CA GLU A 4 26.85 -18.01 -6.77
C GLU A 4 25.90 -17.13 -7.59
N GLY A 5 26.41 -16.04 -8.17
CA GLY A 5 25.74 -15.36 -9.29
C GLY A 5 25.89 -13.85 -9.46
N GLU A 6 26.91 -13.16 -8.93
CA GLU A 6 27.15 -11.74 -9.25
C GLU A 6 28.51 -11.58 -9.94
N ARG A 7 28.54 -11.03 -11.16
CA ARG A 7 29.78 -10.56 -11.82
C ARG A 7 29.77 -9.04 -11.86
N GLU A 8 30.74 -8.44 -11.16
CA GLU A 8 31.00 -7.01 -11.13
C GLU A 8 31.83 -6.60 -12.35
N GLN A 9 31.36 -5.60 -13.12
CA GLN A 9 32.18 -4.90 -14.10
C GLN A 9 31.93 -3.39 -13.99
N SER A 10 33.00 -2.63 -13.77
CA SER A 10 32.99 -1.17 -13.89
C SER A 10 33.20 -0.79 -15.36
N ILE A 11 32.22 -0.11 -15.96
CA ILE A 11 32.34 0.42 -17.33
C ILE A 11 31.96 1.90 -17.33
N THR A 12 32.90 2.73 -17.79
CA THR A 12 32.67 4.13 -18.15
C THR A 12 31.90 4.22 -19.47
N TYR A 13 30.84 5.03 -19.50
CA TYR A 13 29.90 5.19 -20.62
C TYR A 13 30.58 5.34 -22.00
N PRO A 14 30.23 4.51 -23.01
CA PRO A 14 30.48 4.84 -24.40
C PRO A 14 29.30 5.63 -24.99
N GLY A 15 29.62 6.56 -25.90
CA GLY A 15 28.65 7.44 -26.56
C GLY A 15 27.66 6.74 -27.48
N THR A 16 26.57 7.44 -27.81
CA THR A 16 25.40 7.02 -28.59
C THR A 16 25.71 6.22 -29.87
N PRO A 17 25.06 5.07 -30.11
CA PRO A 17 25.10 4.41 -31.41
C PRO A 17 24.10 5.02 -32.42
N LYS A 18 24.62 5.41 -33.58
CA LYS A 18 23.86 5.76 -34.79
C LYS A 18 23.47 4.49 -35.56
N ASP A 19 22.25 4.51 -36.12
CA ASP A 19 21.71 3.77 -37.29
C ASP A 19 21.74 2.22 -37.33
N ARG A 20 20.56 1.60 -37.57
CA ARG A 20 20.28 0.61 -38.67
C ARG A 20 18.81 0.10 -38.70
N PRO A 21 18.31 -0.47 -39.83
CA PRO A 21 16.96 -0.21 -40.37
C PRO A 21 15.93 -1.35 -40.32
N LEU A 22 14.66 -0.97 -40.59
CA LEU A 22 13.47 -1.68 -41.10
C LEU A 22 13.31 -3.21 -40.89
N LEU A 23 12.16 -3.60 -40.31
CA LEU A 23 11.31 -4.65 -40.88
C LEU A 23 9.83 -4.24 -40.78
N LYS A 24 9.26 -3.81 -41.92
CA LYS A 24 7.81 -3.81 -42.17
C LYS A 24 7.38 -5.24 -42.51
N LEU A 25 6.08 -5.50 -42.37
CA LEU A 25 5.34 -6.72 -42.75
C LEU A 25 5.23 -7.78 -41.65
N LEU A 26 4.26 -7.63 -40.73
CA LEU A 26 3.54 -8.72 -40.04
C LEU A 26 2.36 -8.22 -39.19
N GLY A 27 1.81 -7.02 -39.47
CA GLY A 27 0.75 -6.41 -38.64
C GLY A 27 -0.68 -6.89 -38.91
N GLY A 28 -0.90 -7.71 -39.94
CA GLY A 28 -2.27 -8.04 -40.40
C GLY A 28 -2.83 -9.39 -39.92
N ILE A 29 -1.97 -10.39 -39.68
CA ILE A 29 -2.42 -11.79 -39.51
C ILE A 29 -2.58 -12.17 -38.03
N THR A 30 -1.78 -11.57 -37.13
CA THR A 30 -1.77 -11.92 -35.69
C THR A 30 -3.01 -11.43 -34.95
N VAL A 31 -3.60 -10.31 -35.37
CA VAL A 31 -4.80 -9.74 -34.71
C VAL A 31 -6.05 -10.58 -34.99
N PHE A 32 -6.11 -11.27 -36.14
CA PHE A 32 -7.28 -12.06 -36.52
C PHE A 32 -7.41 -13.37 -35.73
N VAL A 33 -6.29 -13.96 -35.30
CA VAL A 33 -6.28 -15.21 -34.52
C VAL A 33 -6.65 -14.95 -33.05
N VAL A 34 -6.31 -13.78 -32.49
CA VAL A 34 -6.68 -13.40 -31.12
C VAL A 34 -8.19 -13.12 -30.99
N PHE A 35 -8.81 -12.54 -32.03
CA PHE A 35 -10.26 -12.25 -32.00
C PHE A 35 -11.13 -13.52 -32.03
N LEU A 36 -10.68 -14.59 -32.67
CA LEU A 36 -11.43 -15.85 -32.72
C LEU A 36 -11.40 -16.62 -31.39
N PHE A 37 -10.41 -16.39 -30.53
CA PHE A 37 -10.34 -16.99 -29.19
C PHE A 37 -11.20 -16.25 -28.14
N ALA A 38 -11.34 -14.92 -28.26
CA ALA A 38 -12.15 -14.13 -27.33
C ALA A 38 -13.68 -14.30 -27.52
N ALA A 39 -14.12 -14.81 -28.69
CA ALA A 39 -15.54 -15.01 -29.02
C ALA A 39 -16.08 -16.43 -28.73
N GLY A 40 -15.28 -17.33 -28.15
CA GLY A 40 -15.75 -18.65 -27.67
C GLY A 40 -16.25 -19.61 -28.75
N LEU A 41 -15.78 -19.49 -30.00
CA LEU A 41 -16.37 -20.20 -31.15
C LEU A 41 -15.64 -21.47 -31.63
N VAL A 42 -14.67 -22.02 -30.89
CA VAL A 42 -14.06 -23.31 -31.24
C VAL A 42 -13.81 -24.17 -30.00
N THR A 43 -14.56 -25.27 -29.87
CA THR A 43 -14.27 -26.38 -28.96
C THR A 43 -13.61 -27.52 -29.73
N TYR A 44 -12.34 -27.85 -29.42
CA TYR A 44 -11.69 -29.18 -29.34
C TYR A 44 -10.15 -29.12 -29.60
N PRO A 45 -9.37 -30.11 -29.11
CA PRO A 45 -7.96 -29.98 -28.71
C PRO A 45 -6.95 -30.51 -29.75
N PHE A 46 -5.66 -30.34 -29.41
CA PHE A 46 -4.41 -30.71 -30.10
C PHE A 46 -3.81 -29.64 -31.03
N PHE A 47 -2.66 -29.06 -30.64
CA PHE A 47 -1.52 -28.82 -31.55
C PHE A 47 -0.20 -28.54 -30.77
N PRO A 48 0.92 -29.25 -31.05
CA PRO A 48 2.22 -29.03 -30.41
C PRO A 48 3.00 -27.77 -30.88
N ALA A 49 2.38 -26.87 -31.65
CA ALA A 49 3.04 -25.74 -32.31
C ALA A 49 3.32 -24.53 -31.37
N PHE A 50 2.82 -24.54 -30.13
CA PHE A 50 3.00 -23.42 -29.19
C PHE A 50 4.41 -23.30 -28.60
N LYS A 51 5.26 -24.33 -28.74
CA LYS A 51 6.63 -24.31 -28.19
C LYS A 51 7.60 -23.48 -29.03
N GLU A 52 7.36 -23.33 -30.33
CA GLU A 52 8.22 -22.55 -31.24
C GLU A 52 7.88 -21.05 -31.29
N LEU A 53 6.69 -20.64 -30.86
CA LEU A 53 6.27 -19.23 -30.79
C LEU A 53 6.79 -18.46 -29.56
N LYS A 54 7.30 -19.15 -28.54
CA LYS A 54 7.83 -18.50 -27.32
C LYS A 54 9.09 -17.66 -27.59
N ASN A 55 9.99 -18.14 -28.43
CA ASN A 55 11.33 -17.56 -28.58
C ASN A 55 11.36 -16.14 -29.21
N PRO A 56 10.67 -15.85 -30.33
CA PRO A 56 10.67 -14.51 -30.93
C PRO A 56 9.86 -13.47 -30.16
N LEU A 57 8.79 -13.88 -29.48
CA LEU A 57 7.98 -13.01 -28.62
C LEU A 57 8.73 -12.62 -27.34
N THR A 58 9.38 -13.56 -26.67
CA THR A 58 10.24 -13.27 -25.51
C THR A 58 11.39 -12.35 -25.90
N LYS A 59 12.05 -12.60 -27.04
CA LYS A 59 13.12 -11.72 -27.55
C LYS A 59 12.64 -10.30 -27.89
N ALA A 60 11.45 -10.17 -28.49
CA ALA A 60 10.87 -8.86 -28.79
C ALA A 60 10.43 -8.10 -27.53
N LEU A 61 9.90 -8.80 -26.52
CA LEU A 61 9.56 -8.24 -25.21
C LEU A 61 10.82 -7.81 -24.44
N ASN A 62 11.89 -8.60 -24.46
CA ASN A 62 13.16 -8.25 -23.82
C ASN A 62 13.80 -7.02 -24.49
N ASN A 63 13.82 -6.96 -25.83
CA ASN A 63 14.30 -5.78 -26.56
C ASN A 63 13.47 -4.52 -26.25
N SER A 64 12.16 -4.67 -26.00
CA SER A 64 11.30 -3.56 -25.60
C SER A 64 11.59 -3.11 -24.16
N LEU A 65 11.82 -4.06 -23.24
CA LEU A 65 12.15 -3.80 -21.84
C LEU A 65 13.49 -3.07 -21.72
N GLU A 66 14.52 -3.52 -22.43
CA GLU A 66 15.84 -2.88 -22.44
C GLU A 66 15.78 -1.45 -22.96
N ARG A 67 15.05 -1.23 -24.06
CA ARG A 67 14.89 0.11 -24.63
C ARG A 67 14.20 1.06 -23.65
N THR A 68 13.09 0.65 -23.04
CA THR A 68 12.39 1.49 -22.07
C THR A 68 13.20 1.68 -20.79
N THR A 69 13.99 0.68 -20.40
CA THR A 69 14.92 0.80 -19.27
C THR A 69 16.00 1.84 -19.56
N PHE A 70 16.55 1.85 -20.78
CA PHE A 70 17.50 2.87 -21.21
C PHE A 70 16.86 4.27 -21.29
N ASP A 71 15.65 4.39 -21.82
CA ASP A 71 14.94 5.68 -21.87
C ASP A 71 14.67 6.23 -20.46
N LEU A 72 14.35 5.34 -19.50
CA LEU A 72 14.19 5.68 -18.09
C LEU A 72 15.50 6.14 -17.45
N ASP A 73 16.61 5.47 -17.74
CA ASP A 73 17.95 5.85 -17.29
C ASP A 73 18.34 7.27 -17.76
N VAL A 74 18.08 7.56 -19.04
CA VAL A 74 18.30 8.88 -19.64
C VAL A 74 17.45 9.94 -18.94
N ALA A 75 16.18 9.64 -18.65
CA ALA A 75 15.27 10.56 -17.98
C ALA A 75 15.69 10.85 -16.52
N ILE A 76 16.12 9.83 -15.77
CA ILE A 76 16.66 9.98 -14.42
C ILE A 76 17.88 10.90 -14.44
N ASN A 77 18.88 10.61 -15.28
CA ASN A 77 20.10 11.41 -15.37
C ASN A 77 19.84 12.87 -15.76
N LYS A 78 18.90 13.10 -16.69
CA LYS A 78 18.47 14.44 -17.09
C LYS A 78 17.82 15.20 -15.93
N GLU A 79 16.96 14.53 -15.17
CA GLU A 79 16.26 15.13 -14.04
C GLU A 79 17.23 15.47 -12.90
N LEU A 80 18.13 14.55 -12.54
CA LEU A 80 19.19 14.77 -11.54
C LEU A 80 20.08 15.96 -11.94
N SER A 81 20.43 16.07 -13.23
CA SER A 81 21.18 17.22 -13.74
C SER A 81 20.40 18.53 -13.62
N SER A 82 19.09 18.52 -13.89
CA SER A 82 18.22 19.71 -13.75
C SER A 82 17.99 20.12 -12.29
N LEU A 83 18.10 19.17 -11.36
CA LEU A 83 18.17 19.39 -9.93
C LEU A 83 19.52 19.95 -9.50
N GLY A 84 20.45 20.18 -10.44
CA GLY A 84 21.79 20.69 -10.23
C GLY A 84 22.66 19.78 -9.37
N ILE A 85 22.39 18.47 -9.42
CA ILE A 85 23.26 17.43 -8.85
C ILE A 85 24.36 17.19 -9.87
N ALA A 86 25.60 17.51 -9.50
CA ALA A 86 26.73 17.36 -10.40
C ALA A 86 27.05 15.87 -10.62
N LYS A 87 27.62 15.52 -11.78
CA LYS A 87 27.91 14.11 -12.11
C LYS A 87 28.87 13.47 -11.11
N GLU A 88 29.74 14.25 -10.51
CA GLU A 88 30.72 13.82 -9.50
C GLU A 88 30.04 13.42 -8.18
N GLN A 89 28.79 13.85 -7.96
CA GLN A 89 27.97 13.51 -6.79
C GLN A 89 27.09 12.27 -7.04
N ILE A 90 27.18 11.66 -8.23
CA ILE A 90 26.39 10.51 -8.64
C ILE A 90 27.34 9.36 -8.94
N LYS A 91 27.26 8.28 -8.17
CA LYS A 91 27.90 7.00 -8.51
C LYS A 91 26.85 6.08 -9.09
N VAL A 92 27.13 5.45 -10.23
CA VAL A 92 26.21 4.50 -10.86
C VAL A 92 26.91 3.15 -11.04
N GLN A 93 26.26 2.09 -10.58
CA GLN A 93 26.63 0.70 -10.84
C GLN A 93 25.58 0.09 -11.77
N ILE A 94 26.04 -0.66 -12.77
CA ILE A 94 25.17 -1.31 -13.76
C ILE A 94 25.31 -2.81 -13.59
N PHE A 95 24.18 -3.51 -13.46
CA PHE A 95 24.10 -4.95 -13.29
C PHE A 95 23.40 -5.57 -14.50
N GLN A 96 23.95 -6.67 -14.99
CA GLN A 96 23.29 -7.52 -15.99
C GLN A 96 22.58 -8.66 -15.27
N ASN A 97 21.25 -8.69 -15.35
CA ASN A 97 20.44 -9.71 -14.68
C ASN A 97 20.36 -10.95 -15.56
N VAL A 98 20.72 -12.11 -14.99
CA VAL A 98 20.70 -13.40 -15.70
C VAL A 98 19.89 -14.40 -14.89
N HIS A 99 18.88 -15.02 -15.49
CA HIS A 99 18.12 -16.12 -14.88
C HIS A 99 18.27 -17.38 -15.74
N GLY A 100 19.04 -18.36 -15.22
CA GLY A 100 19.41 -19.54 -16.00
C GLY A 100 20.42 -19.19 -17.10
N SER A 101 20.08 -19.44 -18.37
CA SER A 101 20.94 -19.16 -19.54
C SER A 101 20.47 -17.99 -20.40
N GLU A 102 19.45 -17.25 -19.95
CA GLU A 102 18.85 -16.14 -20.70
C GLU A 102 19.12 -14.81 -19.95
N GLU A 103 19.54 -13.78 -20.71
CA GLU A 103 19.71 -12.41 -20.22
C GLU A 103 18.32 -11.80 -20.01
N GLU A 104 18.00 -11.41 -18.76
CA GLU A 104 16.70 -10.82 -18.36
C GLU A 104 16.70 -9.28 -18.40
N GLY A 105 17.87 -8.66 -18.57
CA GLY A 105 18.01 -7.23 -18.84
C GLY A 105 18.92 -6.49 -17.86
N THR A 106 19.05 -5.17 -18.07
CA THR A 106 19.96 -4.32 -17.30
C THR A 106 19.26 -3.68 -16.09
N SER A 107 19.95 -3.62 -14.95
CA SER A 107 19.53 -2.79 -13.82
C SER A 107 20.62 -1.85 -13.34
N TYR A 108 20.22 -0.75 -12.69
CA TYR A 108 21.07 0.36 -12.32
C TYR A 108 20.94 0.65 -10.83
N ARG A 109 22.06 0.92 -10.17
CA ARG A 109 22.10 1.40 -8.79
C ARG A 109 22.83 2.72 -8.73
N TYR A 110 22.13 3.74 -8.29
CA TYR A 110 22.62 5.08 -8.10
C TYR A 110 22.92 5.31 -6.62
N GLU A 111 24.04 5.96 -6.33
CA GLU A 111 24.30 6.61 -5.05
C GLU A 111 24.48 8.11 -5.31
N ILE A 112 23.67 8.91 -4.64
CA ILE A 112 23.48 10.33 -4.92
C ILE A 112 23.66 11.08 -3.60
N GLY A 113 24.56 12.06 -3.54
CA GLY A 113 24.59 12.99 -2.40
C GLY A 113 23.36 13.89 -2.42
N LEU A 114 22.58 13.93 -1.34
CA LEU A 114 21.37 14.75 -1.25
C LEU A 114 21.75 16.24 -1.20
N PRO A 115 21.28 17.09 -2.13
CA PRO A 115 21.52 18.53 -2.05
C PRO A 115 20.72 19.12 -0.87
N SER A 116 21.37 19.93 -0.03
CA SER A 116 20.74 20.59 1.13
C SER A 116 19.57 21.53 0.81
N ARG A 117 19.38 21.87 -0.48
CA ARG A 117 18.32 22.77 -0.97
C ARG A 117 17.00 22.08 -1.35
N TYR A 118 16.98 20.75 -1.42
CA TYR A 118 15.79 20.00 -1.82
C TYR A 118 15.49 18.91 -0.79
N THR A 119 14.21 18.74 -0.46
CA THR A 119 13.74 17.62 0.34
C THR A 119 13.70 16.33 -0.48
N PHE A 120 13.77 15.18 0.19
CA PHE A 120 13.63 13.89 -0.48
C PHE A 120 12.29 13.76 -1.23
N SER A 121 11.20 14.27 -0.64
CA SER A 121 9.86 14.26 -1.26
C SER A 121 9.80 15.07 -2.57
N GLU A 122 10.47 16.21 -2.63
CA GLU A 122 10.55 17.02 -3.86
C GLU A 122 11.34 16.29 -4.96
N ILE A 123 12.45 15.65 -4.61
CA ILE A 123 13.26 14.87 -5.55
C ILE A 123 12.49 13.64 -6.04
N GLN A 124 11.82 12.93 -5.13
CA GLN A 124 10.96 11.78 -5.45
C GLN A 124 9.85 12.17 -6.44
N ASN A 125 9.13 13.26 -6.20
CA ASN A 125 8.07 13.71 -7.09
C ASN A 125 8.63 14.08 -8.49
N ARG A 126 9.78 14.75 -8.54
CA ARG A 126 10.40 15.12 -9.83
C ARG A 126 10.88 13.90 -10.63
N LEU A 127 11.51 12.94 -9.96
CA LEU A 127 11.93 11.68 -10.59
C LEU A 127 10.75 10.81 -11.01
N TYR A 128 9.66 10.82 -10.26
CA TYR A 128 8.39 10.19 -10.67
C TYR A 128 7.87 10.76 -11.99
N GLN A 129 7.84 12.08 -12.11
CA GLN A 129 7.38 12.75 -13.33
C GLN A 129 8.30 12.49 -14.52
N ALA A 130 9.62 12.43 -14.30
CA ALA A 130 10.59 12.08 -15.34
C ALA A 130 10.41 10.62 -15.78
N ALA A 131 10.21 9.70 -14.84
CA ALA A 131 10.03 8.28 -15.11
C ALA A 131 8.76 8.00 -15.90
N GLN A 132 7.64 8.65 -15.57
CA GLN A 132 6.39 8.52 -16.33
C GLN A 132 6.56 8.93 -17.80
N LYS A 133 7.29 10.02 -18.07
CA LYS A 133 7.57 10.47 -19.45
C LYS A 133 8.43 9.49 -20.23
N ALA A 134 9.24 8.69 -19.53
CA ALA A 134 10.06 7.63 -20.09
C ALA A 134 9.39 6.24 -20.04
N HIS A 135 8.08 6.18 -19.75
CA HIS A 135 7.32 4.93 -19.63
C HIS A 135 7.81 3.98 -18.52
N GLY A 136 8.52 4.53 -17.52
CA GLY A 136 8.86 3.86 -16.27
C GLY A 136 7.74 3.96 -15.23
N ARG A 137 7.84 3.12 -14.21
CA ARG A 137 6.98 3.02 -13.03
C ARG A 137 7.82 3.31 -11.80
N LEU A 138 7.25 4.00 -10.82
CA LEU A 138 7.92 4.23 -9.54
C LEU A 138 7.42 3.24 -8.50
N PHE A 139 8.37 2.65 -7.79
CA PHE A 139 8.15 1.77 -6.66
C PHE A 139 8.84 2.41 -5.46
N GLU A 140 8.10 2.72 -4.41
CA GLU A 140 8.70 3.23 -3.19
C GLU A 140 9.17 2.05 -2.34
N ILE A 141 10.50 1.91 -2.21
CA ILE A 141 11.12 0.98 -1.26
C ILE A 141 11.99 1.81 -0.34
N TYR A 142 11.45 2.22 0.81
CA TYR A 142 12.28 2.80 1.85
C TYR A 142 12.99 1.68 2.62
N LYS A 143 14.33 1.74 2.67
CA LYS A 143 15.16 0.95 3.60
C LYS A 143 16.40 1.79 3.94
N GLY A 144 16.33 2.52 5.05
CA GLY A 144 17.50 3.15 5.68
C GLY A 144 17.96 2.29 6.86
N ASP A 145 19.26 1.97 6.93
CA ASP A 145 19.89 1.50 8.16
C ASP A 145 19.79 2.64 9.20
N PRO A 146 19.41 2.39 10.47
CA PRO A 146 19.39 3.42 11.50
C PRO A 146 20.73 4.16 11.71
N ASN A 147 21.85 3.64 11.16
CA ASN A 147 23.17 4.26 11.22
C ASN A 147 23.61 4.97 9.92
N GLU A 148 22.90 4.79 8.81
CA GLU A 148 23.20 5.46 7.54
C GLU A 148 21.96 6.25 7.10
N GLU A 149 22.03 7.58 7.17
CA GLU A 149 20.98 8.48 6.66
C GLU A 149 20.85 8.36 5.12
N VAL A 150 20.28 7.25 4.66
CA VAL A 150 20.13 6.89 3.25
C VAL A 150 18.64 6.77 2.92
N SER A 151 18.15 7.57 1.98
CA SER A 151 16.80 7.41 1.41
C SER A 151 16.88 6.59 0.13
N ILE A 152 16.04 5.57 -0.05
CA ILE A 152 16.06 4.71 -1.24
C ILE A 152 14.79 4.92 -2.07
N LEU A 153 14.96 5.06 -3.38
CA LEU A 153 13.88 5.19 -4.36
C LEU A 153 14.09 4.15 -5.45
N THR A 154 13.08 3.34 -5.78
CA THR A 154 13.20 2.35 -6.86
C THR A 154 12.31 2.70 -8.05
N LEU A 155 12.84 2.58 -9.25
CA LEU A 155 12.08 2.75 -10.49
C LEU A 155 12.16 1.44 -11.27
N GLY A 156 11.13 1.15 -12.03
CA GLY A 156 11.06 -0.07 -12.82
C GLY A 156 10.32 0.13 -14.13
N VAL A 157 10.39 -0.88 -14.99
CA VAL A 157 9.67 -0.92 -16.25
C VAL A 157 8.80 -2.17 -16.23
N GLY A 158 7.49 -2.02 -16.44
CA GLY A 158 6.55 -3.13 -16.26
C GLY A 158 6.54 -3.63 -14.81
N HIS A 159 6.82 -4.92 -14.58
CA HIS A 159 6.90 -5.49 -13.23
C HIS A 159 8.33 -5.65 -12.71
N THR A 160 9.32 -5.18 -13.48
CA THR A 160 10.74 -5.36 -13.17
C THR A 160 11.28 -4.08 -12.56
N ILE A 161 11.88 -4.17 -11.37
CA ILE A 161 12.67 -3.09 -10.80
C ILE A 161 13.97 -2.99 -11.60
N THR A 162 14.22 -1.83 -12.19
CA THR A 162 15.38 -1.62 -13.05
C THR A 162 16.33 -0.57 -12.51
N HIS A 163 15.89 0.33 -11.62
CA HIS A 163 16.75 1.35 -11.05
C HIS A 163 16.53 1.43 -9.53
N THR A 164 17.60 1.53 -8.77
CA THR A 164 17.59 1.79 -7.33
C THR A 164 18.44 3.02 -7.05
N LEU A 165 17.85 4.08 -6.52
CA LEU A 165 18.51 5.34 -6.23
C LEU A 165 18.64 5.50 -4.72
N ARG A 166 19.87 5.54 -4.23
CA ARG A 166 20.21 5.77 -2.83
C ARG A 166 20.66 7.21 -2.66
N PHE A 167 19.98 7.97 -1.82
CA PHE A 167 20.29 9.35 -1.50
C PHE A 167 20.97 9.43 -0.14
N LEU A 168 22.23 9.86 -0.11
CA LEU A 168 23.04 10.01 1.09
C LEU A 168 22.89 11.42 1.65
N SER A 169 22.41 11.57 2.88
CA SER A 169 22.40 12.88 3.55
C SER A 169 23.83 13.39 3.80
N PRO A 170 24.08 14.71 3.74
CA PRO A 170 25.35 15.26 4.18
C PRO A 170 25.55 15.03 5.69
N PRO A 171 26.79 14.77 6.16
CA PRO A 171 27.03 14.53 7.59
C PRO A 171 26.63 15.76 8.42
N GLN A 172 25.79 15.55 9.42
CA GLN A 172 25.44 16.60 10.38
C GLN A 172 26.69 17.00 11.16
N SER A 173 26.99 18.30 11.22
CA SER A 173 28.07 18.82 12.06
C SER A 173 27.71 18.65 13.54
N PRO A 174 28.64 18.25 14.41
CA PRO A 174 28.37 18.11 15.84
C PRO A 174 28.45 19.48 16.50
N ASP A 175 27.43 20.33 16.31
CA ASP A 175 27.24 21.47 17.20
C ASP A 175 25.78 21.96 17.21
N SER A 176 25.03 21.45 18.17
CA SER A 176 23.96 22.19 18.84
C SER A 176 23.67 21.53 20.19
N SER A 177 24.58 21.78 21.13
CA SER A 177 24.32 21.50 22.55
C SER A 177 23.16 22.37 23.06
N PRO A 178 22.26 21.85 23.91
CA PRO A 178 21.23 22.66 24.56
C PRO A 178 21.83 23.44 25.73
N GLY A 179 21.95 24.76 25.57
CA GLY A 179 22.41 25.68 26.59
C GLY A 179 21.26 26.40 27.31
N ALA A 180 21.42 26.47 28.64
CA ALA A 180 20.80 27.41 29.60
C ALA A 180 19.41 27.08 30.17
N GLN A 181 19.45 26.41 31.33
CA GLN A 181 18.50 26.58 32.41
C GLN A 181 18.43 28.04 32.88
N ARG A 182 17.22 28.55 33.15
CA ARG A 182 16.98 29.49 34.25
C ARG A 182 15.66 29.16 34.96
N PRO A 183 15.56 29.45 36.27
CA PRO A 183 14.59 28.83 37.16
C PRO A 183 13.29 29.63 37.23
N LEU A 184 12.16 28.93 37.31
CA LEU A 184 10.91 29.52 37.76
C LEU A 184 10.57 28.99 39.15
N GLU A 185 10.39 29.97 40.03
CA GLU A 185 10.12 29.88 41.45
C GLU A 185 8.82 29.14 41.76
N SER A 186 8.85 28.48 42.91
CA SER A 186 7.72 27.96 43.66
C SER A 186 6.73 29.07 44.05
N ASN A 187 5.43 28.82 43.87
CA ASN A 187 4.57 28.57 45.02
C ASN A 187 3.21 27.94 44.65
N PRO A 188 2.60 27.21 45.59
CA PRO A 188 1.48 26.30 45.35
C PRO A 188 0.15 27.02 45.44
N SER A 189 -0.83 26.56 44.67
CA SER A 189 -2.23 26.83 44.95
C SER A 189 -3.03 25.58 44.61
N THR A 190 -3.40 24.92 45.69
CA THR A 190 -4.40 23.89 45.80
C THR A 190 -5.68 24.27 45.08
N GLU A 191 -6.12 23.43 44.15
CA GLU A 191 -7.53 23.07 43.99
C GLU A 191 -7.61 21.70 43.33
N LYS A 192 -7.97 20.70 44.14
CA LYS A 192 -8.43 19.39 43.63
C LYS A 192 -9.77 19.64 42.91
N PRO A 193 -9.94 19.23 41.65
CA PRO A 193 -11.28 19.03 41.14
C PRO A 193 -11.87 17.80 41.83
N GLY A 194 -12.99 18.01 42.49
CA GLY A 194 -13.74 16.98 43.19
C GLY A 194 -14.05 15.79 42.29
N PHE A 195 -13.95 14.61 42.87
CA PHE A 195 -14.48 13.37 42.34
C PHE A 195 -16.02 13.48 42.34
N SER A 196 -16.59 14.06 41.29
CA SER A 196 -18.00 13.81 40.97
C SER A 196 -18.05 12.45 40.30
N GLY A 197 -18.36 11.42 41.10
CA GLY A 197 -18.52 10.03 40.67
C GLY A 197 -19.74 9.85 39.78
N GLU A 198 -19.70 10.36 38.56
CA GLU A 198 -20.33 9.67 37.44
C GLU A 198 -19.41 8.51 37.07
N LEU A 199 -19.94 7.29 37.05
CA LEU A 199 -19.27 6.12 36.46
C LEU A 199 -19.06 6.40 34.97
N ARG A 200 -18.01 7.14 34.64
CA ARG A 200 -17.57 7.30 33.26
C ARG A 200 -17.06 5.93 32.82
N LEU A 201 -17.79 5.33 31.89
CA LEU A 201 -17.37 4.09 31.25
C LEU A 201 -15.92 4.24 30.76
N PRO A 202 -15.09 3.18 30.83
CA PRO A 202 -13.73 3.24 30.33
C PRO A 202 -13.75 3.68 28.86
N PRO A 203 -12.83 4.56 28.42
CA PRO A 203 -12.68 4.88 27.01
C PRO A 203 -12.42 3.63 26.17
N ARG A 204 -13.02 3.56 24.98
CA ARG A 204 -13.04 2.33 24.17
C ARG A 204 -12.29 2.50 22.86
N VAL A 205 -11.34 1.64 22.56
CA VAL A 205 -10.57 1.67 21.31
C VAL A 205 -10.86 0.43 20.49
N ALA A 206 -11.20 0.62 19.22
CA ALA A 206 -11.21 -0.45 18.23
C ALA A 206 -10.02 -0.31 17.29
N VAL A 207 -9.29 -1.41 17.08
CA VAL A 207 -8.25 -1.51 16.06
C VAL A 207 -8.74 -2.49 14.99
N VAL A 208 -8.78 -2.01 13.76
CA VAL A 208 -9.09 -2.78 12.56
C VAL A 208 -7.80 -3.08 11.81
N ILE A 209 -7.62 -4.33 11.41
CA ILE A 209 -6.52 -4.78 10.56
C ILE A 209 -7.06 -5.07 9.17
N ASP A 210 -6.71 -4.23 8.21
CA ASP A 210 -7.10 -4.31 6.80
C ASP A 210 -6.25 -5.34 6.03
N ASP A 211 -6.61 -5.59 4.77
CA ASP A 211 -5.87 -6.43 3.81
C ASP A 211 -5.63 -7.89 4.24
N ILE A 212 -6.57 -8.46 4.96
CA ILE A 212 -6.52 -9.87 5.35
C ILE A 212 -6.95 -10.76 4.19
N GLY A 213 -6.26 -11.88 3.99
CA GLY A 213 -6.62 -12.91 3.01
C GLY A 213 -5.44 -13.50 2.23
N PHE A 214 -4.26 -12.86 2.28
CA PHE A 214 -3.05 -13.35 1.60
C PHE A 214 -2.30 -14.43 2.39
N SER A 215 -2.14 -14.26 3.71
CA SER A 215 -1.35 -15.17 4.55
C SER A 215 -1.95 -15.28 5.96
N GLU A 216 -1.91 -16.49 6.52
CA GLU A 216 -2.31 -16.74 7.91
C GLU A 216 -1.25 -16.32 8.93
N GLU A 217 0.02 -16.23 8.52
CA GLU A 217 1.16 -16.01 9.41
C GLU A 217 1.04 -14.72 10.24
N PRO A 218 0.82 -13.54 9.64
CA PRO A 218 0.67 -12.31 10.42
C PRO A 218 -0.64 -12.28 11.21
N VAL A 219 -1.69 -12.95 10.74
CA VAL A 219 -2.97 -13.08 11.47
C VAL A 219 -2.74 -13.85 12.77
N ARG A 220 -1.98 -14.95 12.74
CA ARG A 220 -1.64 -15.74 13.92
C ARG A 220 -0.81 -14.93 14.92
N LYS A 221 0.12 -14.10 14.44
CA LYS A 221 0.86 -13.16 15.31
C LYS A 221 -0.05 -12.13 15.98
N LEU A 222 -1.00 -11.56 15.25
CA LEU A 222 -2.00 -10.62 15.80
C LEU A 222 -2.89 -11.30 16.85
N LEU A 223 -3.30 -12.55 16.61
CA LEU A 223 -4.07 -13.35 17.58
C LEU A 223 -3.31 -13.59 18.89
N HIS A 224 -1.98 -13.71 18.85
CA HIS A 224 -1.16 -13.87 20.04
C HIS A 224 -1.09 -12.62 20.93
N LEU A 225 -1.53 -11.44 20.44
CA LEU A 225 -1.64 -10.24 21.26
C LEU A 225 -2.69 -10.40 22.37
N GLY A 226 -3.68 -11.29 22.17
CA GLY A 226 -4.71 -11.59 23.18
C GLY A 226 -5.75 -10.48 23.37
N GLU A 227 -5.77 -9.48 22.48
CA GLU A 227 -6.71 -8.36 22.50
C GLU A 227 -7.83 -8.56 21.46
N PRO A 228 -9.03 -8.00 21.69
CA PRO A 228 -10.09 -7.99 20.68
C PRO A 228 -9.73 -7.01 19.56
N LEU A 229 -9.53 -7.56 18.36
CA LEU A 229 -9.29 -6.82 17.12
C LEU A 229 -10.44 -7.10 16.14
N THR A 230 -10.55 -6.22 15.14
CA THR A 230 -11.41 -6.45 13.98
C THR A 230 -10.53 -6.71 12.76
N PHE A 231 -10.88 -7.69 11.95
CA PHE A 231 -10.11 -8.06 10.76
C PHE A 231 -10.94 -7.85 9.50
N ALA A 232 -10.44 -7.02 8.58
CA ALA A 232 -11.09 -6.74 7.32
C ALA A 232 -10.53 -7.66 6.23
N VAL A 233 -11.34 -8.61 5.77
CA VAL A 233 -10.94 -9.68 4.86
C VAL A 233 -11.32 -9.32 3.43
N ILE A 234 -10.33 -9.26 2.55
CA ILE A 234 -10.53 -9.10 1.11
C ILE A 234 -11.14 -10.40 0.56
N PRO A 235 -12.24 -10.35 -0.23
CA PRO A 235 -12.86 -11.55 -0.79
C PRO A 235 -11.98 -12.18 -1.88
N TYR A 236 -12.15 -13.50 -2.08
CA TYR A 236 -11.54 -14.28 -3.16
C TYR A 236 -10.01 -14.40 -3.17
N LEU A 237 -9.30 -13.97 -2.12
CA LEU A 237 -7.91 -14.34 -1.95
C LEU A 237 -7.80 -15.80 -1.49
N GLU A 238 -6.63 -16.39 -1.73
CA GLU A 238 -6.37 -17.82 -1.51
C GLU A 238 -6.75 -18.27 -0.08
N LYS A 239 -6.53 -17.42 0.93
CA LYS A 239 -6.77 -17.75 2.34
C LYS A 239 -7.98 -17.04 2.97
N SER A 240 -8.78 -16.26 2.22
CA SER A 240 -9.88 -15.45 2.80
C SER A 240 -10.85 -16.29 3.64
N VAL A 241 -11.34 -17.42 3.11
CA VAL A 241 -12.30 -18.28 3.81
C VAL A 241 -11.67 -18.99 5.01
N ALA A 242 -10.44 -19.49 4.86
CA ALA A 242 -9.73 -20.17 5.93
C ALA A 242 -9.44 -19.22 7.10
N ILE A 243 -8.97 -18.01 6.81
CA ILE A 243 -8.71 -16.98 7.81
C ILE A 243 -10.01 -16.53 8.49
N ALA A 244 -11.10 -16.28 7.75
CA ALA A 244 -12.38 -15.88 8.35
C ALA A 244 -12.92 -16.95 9.33
N ARG A 245 -12.76 -18.24 9.01
CA ARG A 245 -13.09 -19.35 9.93
C ARG A 245 -12.21 -19.34 11.18
N LEU A 246 -10.89 -19.23 10.99
CA LEU A 246 -9.93 -19.16 12.11
C LEU A 246 -10.26 -17.99 13.05
N LEU A 247 -10.57 -16.81 12.50
CA LEU A 247 -10.90 -15.62 13.28
C LEU A 247 -12.19 -15.81 14.09
N ASN A 248 -13.23 -16.38 13.47
CA ASN A 248 -14.47 -16.71 14.16
C ASN A 248 -14.25 -17.74 15.29
N GLU A 249 -13.45 -18.79 15.05
CA GLU A 249 -13.06 -19.77 16.09
C GLU A 249 -12.29 -19.13 17.26
N LYS A 250 -11.57 -18.03 16.99
CA LYS A 250 -10.85 -17.24 18.00
C LYS A 250 -11.66 -16.08 18.58
N ASN A 251 -12.97 -16.02 18.30
CA ASN A 251 -13.88 -14.96 18.74
C ASN A 251 -13.42 -13.54 18.35
N GLN A 252 -12.74 -13.40 17.21
CA GLN A 252 -12.37 -12.11 16.64
C GLN A 252 -13.44 -11.64 15.65
N GLU A 253 -13.65 -10.33 15.57
CA GLU A 253 -14.63 -9.78 14.64
C GLU A 253 -14.08 -9.78 13.21
N VAL A 254 -14.92 -10.22 12.27
CA VAL A 254 -14.61 -10.23 10.84
C VAL A 254 -15.52 -9.24 10.12
N ILE A 255 -14.95 -8.42 9.25
CA ILE A 255 -15.69 -7.58 8.30
C ILE A 255 -15.19 -7.86 6.88
N LEU A 256 -16.05 -7.66 5.88
CA LEU A 256 -15.66 -7.76 4.48
C LEU A 256 -14.92 -6.50 4.05
N HIS A 257 -13.77 -6.62 3.39
CA HIS A 257 -12.97 -5.50 2.89
C HIS A 257 -13.05 -5.45 1.36
N ILE A 258 -13.95 -4.62 0.82
CA ILE A 258 -14.26 -4.64 -0.61
C ILE A 258 -13.25 -3.79 -1.39
N PRO A 259 -12.53 -4.36 -2.38
CA PRO A 259 -11.68 -3.60 -3.30
C PRO A 259 -12.49 -2.61 -4.13
N MET A 260 -12.11 -1.34 -4.09
CA MET A 260 -12.78 -0.27 -4.81
C MET A 260 -11.78 0.59 -5.59
N GLU A 261 -12.21 1.12 -6.74
CA GLU A 261 -11.36 1.89 -7.64
C GLU A 261 -10.71 3.12 -6.96
N PRO A 262 -9.36 3.19 -6.94
CA PRO A 262 -8.63 4.39 -6.53
C PRO A 262 -8.55 5.43 -7.67
N GLU A 263 -8.15 6.65 -7.33
CA GLU A 263 -7.93 7.74 -8.29
C GLU A 263 -6.80 7.43 -9.29
N GLU A 264 -5.78 6.69 -8.88
CA GLU A 264 -4.74 6.19 -9.77
C GLU A 264 -5.00 4.72 -10.13
N THR A 265 -5.57 4.50 -11.32
CA THR A 265 -6.06 3.18 -11.77
C THR A 265 -4.99 2.36 -12.50
N SER A 266 -3.85 2.97 -12.83
CA SER A 266 -2.75 2.41 -13.64
C SER A 266 -2.19 1.07 -13.14
N PHE A 267 -2.44 0.74 -11.86
CA PHE A 267 -1.91 -0.44 -11.17
C PHE A 267 -2.96 -1.18 -10.31
N ALA A 268 -4.22 -0.75 -10.32
CA ALA A 268 -5.24 -1.32 -9.44
C ALA A 268 -5.76 -2.65 -9.99
N ASN A 269 -5.15 -3.77 -9.61
CA ASN A 269 -5.81 -5.07 -9.76
C ASN A 269 -6.73 -5.31 -8.55
N LEU A 270 -7.98 -4.89 -8.69
CA LEU A 270 -8.99 -5.07 -7.64
C LEU A 270 -9.49 -6.52 -7.50
N GLY A 271 -9.05 -7.42 -8.39
CA GLY A 271 -9.45 -8.82 -8.40
C GLY A 271 -10.95 -9.02 -8.65
N ARG A 272 -11.43 -10.23 -8.36
CA ARG A 272 -12.82 -10.64 -8.61
C ARG A 272 -13.86 -9.83 -7.82
N GLY A 273 -13.49 -9.32 -6.64
CA GLY A 273 -14.38 -8.51 -5.80
C GLY A 273 -14.32 -7.00 -6.10
N GLY A 274 -13.61 -6.60 -7.16
CA GLY A 274 -13.33 -5.22 -7.47
C GLY A 274 -14.54 -4.43 -7.95
N LEU A 275 -14.76 -3.26 -7.35
CA LEU A 275 -15.79 -2.32 -7.75
C LEU A 275 -15.18 -1.14 -8.51
N TRP A 276 -15.68 -0.91 -9.72
CA TRP A 276 -15.22 0.15 -10.62
C TRP A 276 -16.31 1.19 -10.87
N THR A 277 -15.92 2.44 -11.09
CA THR A 277 -16.86 3.55 -11.30
C THR A 277 -17.57 3.51 -12.65
N TYR A 278 -17.05 2.74 -13.62
CA TYR A 278 -17.75 2.47 -14.88
C TYR A 278 -18.92 1.49 -14.73
N MET A 279 -18.94 0.68 -13.67
CA MET A 279 -19.99 -0.31 -13.43
C MET A 279 -21.32 0.37 -13.12
N ASP A 280 -22.42 -0.23 -13.56
CA ASP A 280 -23.75 0.22 -13.17
C ASP A 280 -24.14 -0.27 -11.76
N SER A 281 -25.30 0.18 -11.28
CA SER A 281 -25.77 -0.12 -9.92
C SER A 281 -26.16 -1.59 -9.72
N GLU A 282 -26.59 -2.29 -10.78
CA GLU A 282 -26.97 -3.71 -10.73
C GLU A 282 -25.72 -4.59 -10.64
N GLU A 283 -24.72 -4.30 -11.48
CA GLU A 283 -23.41 -4.96 -11.46
C GLU A 283 -22.70 -4.78 -10.12
N ILE A 284 -22.64 -3.54 -9.60
CA ILE A 284 -22.09 -3.27 -8.26
C ILE A 284 -22.85 -4.08 -7.20
N GLY A 285 -24.18 -4.07 -7.25
CA GLY A 285 -24.99 -4.80 -6.30
C GLY A 285 -24.74 -6.32 -6.36
N GLN A 286 -24.57 -6.87 -7.56
CA GLN A 286 -24.23 -8.28 -7.74
C GLN A 286 -22.87 -8.63 -7.13
N ILE A 287 -21.81 -7.88 -7.45
CA ILE A 287 -20.47 -8.13 -6.92
C ILE A 287 -20.44 -8.03 -5.40
N VAL A 288 -21.19 -7.07 -4.82
CA VAL A 288 -21.29 -6.93 -3.35
C VAL A 288 -22.00 -8.13 -2.73
N ARG A 289 -23.13 -8.59 -3.29
CA ARG A 289 -23.82 -9.79 -2.80
C ARG A 289 -22.94 -11.04 -2.87
N GLU A 290 -22.24 -11.22 -3.99
CA GLU A 290 -21.31 -12.35 -4.16
C GLU A 290 -20.15 -12.27 -3.17
N SER A 291 -19.61 -11.07 -2.92
CA SER A 291 -18.50 -10.86 -1.97
C SER A 291 -18.93 -11.10 -0.52
N ILE A 292 -20.14 -10.68 -0.15
CA ILE A 292 -20.76 -10.97 1.15
C ILE A 292 -20.91 -12.49 1.35
N ALA A 293 -21.35 -13.21 0.31
CA ALA A 293 -21.48 -14.67 0.39
C ALA A 293 -20.12 -15.40 0.44
N ALA A 294 -19.06 -14.80 -0.13
CA ALA A 294 -17.74 -15.40 -0.24
C ALA A 294 -16.95 -15.41 1.08
N VAL A 295 -17.21 -14.47 2.00
CA VAL A 295 -16.48 -14.37 3.27
C VAL A 295 -17.45 -14.69 4.43
N PRO A 296 -17.30 -15.83 5.11
CA PRO A 296 -18.22 -16.21 6.19
C PRO A 296 -18.01 -15.37 7.46
N TYR A 297 -19.03 -15.37 8.34
CA TYR A 297 -19.02 -14.76 9.68
C TYR A 297 -18.88 -13.23 9.75
N ILE A 298 -18.94 -12.54 8.61
CA ILE A 298 -18.82 -11.08 8.58
C ILE A 298 -19.94 -10.40 9.38
N LYS A 299 -19.58 -9.34 10.10
CA LYS A 299 -20.52 -8.48 10.86
C LYS A 299 -20.73 -7.11 10.21
N GLY A 300 -19.81 -6.71 9.35
CA GLY A 300 -19.81 -5.43 8.66
C GLY A 300 -19.01 -5.46 7.36
N VAL A 301 -18.92 -4.31 6.71
CA VAL A 301 -18.20 -4.09 5.44
C VAL A 301 -17.37 -2.81 5.54
N SER A 302 -16.16 -2.82 5.01
CA SER A 302 -15.31 -1.64 4.78
C SER A 302 -14.79 -1.59 3.33
N ASN A 303 -14.14 -0.50 2.96
CA ASN A 303 -13.56 -0.30 1.62
C ASN A 303 -12.03 -0.45 1.62
N HIS A 304 -11.51 -1.30 0.74
CA HIS A 304 -10.10 -1.35 0.36
C HIS A 304 -9.86 -0.35 -0.77
N MET A 305 -8.85 0.52 -0.64
CA MET A 305 -8.65 1.64 -1.57
C MET A 305 -9.94 2.47 -1.74
N GLY A 306 -10.37 2.72 -2.99
CA GLY A 306 -11.63 3.40 -3.26
C GLY A 306 -11.54 4.93 -3.29
N SER A 307 -10.36 5.52 -3.38
CA SER A 307 -10.21 6.98 -3.36
C SER A 307 -10.96 7.69 -4.50
N LEU A 308 -11.27 7.01 -5.61
CA LEU A 308 -12.17 7.50 -6.66
C LEU A 308 -13.62 7.03 -6.46
N PHE A 309 -13.80 5.74 -6.21
CA PHE A 309 -15.12 5.11 -6.08
C PHE A 309 -15.96 5.72 -4.95
N THR A 310 -15.36 5.92 -3.77
CA THR A 310 -16.04 6.43 -2.57
C THR A 310 -16.50 7.88 -2.68
N ARG A 311 -16.04 8.63 -3.70
CA ARG A 311 -16.54 9.99 -4.02
C ARG A 311 -17.82 9.95 -4.84
N ARG A 312 -18.18 8.81 -5.44
CA ARG A 312 -19.33 8.66 -6.34
C ARG A 312 -20.56 8.24 -5.55
N SER A 313 -21.42 9.21 -5.23
CA SER A 313 -22.62 8.98 -4.42
C SER A 313 -23.54 7.90 -4.97
N GLU A 314 -23.78 7.85 -6.29
CA GLU A 314 -24.62 6.81 -6.89
C GLU A 314 -24.01 5.41 -6.71
N LYS A 315 -22.70 5.28 -6.93
CA LYS A 315 -22.00 3.99 -6.84
C LYS A 315 -21.92 3.50 -5.39
N MET A 316 -21.64 4.41 -4.45
CA MET A 316 -21.71 4.11 -3.01
C MET A 316 -23.12 3.77 -2.56
N GLN A 317 -24.17 4.42 -3.09
CA GLN A 317 -25.56 4.08 -2.78
C GLN A 317 -25.88 2.63 -3.13
N ALA A 318 -25.40 2.14 -4.28
CA ALA A 318 -25.58 0.74 -4.69
C ALA A 318 -24.92 -0.23 -3.70
N VAL A 319 -23.67 0.04 -3.28
CA VAL A 319 -22.98 -0.76 -2.26
C VAL A 319 -23.74 -0.76 -0.94
N LEU A 320 -24.07 0.42 -0.42
CA LEU A 320 -24.70 0.57 0.89
C LEU A 320 -26.12 -0.01 0.94
N ASN A 321 -26.83 -0.05 -0.19
CA ASN A 321 -28.12 -0.72 -0.30
C ASN A 321 -27.99 -2.21 -0.01
N GLU A 322 -27.00 -2.88 -0.60
CA GLU A 322 -26.77 -4.30 -0.36
C GLU A 322 -26.27 -4.57 1.06
N VAL A 323 -25.34 -3.75 1.57
CA VAL A 323 -24.88 -3.83 2.97
C VAL A 323 -26.06 -3.72 3.95
N LYS A 324 -26.97 -2.77 3.70
CA LYS A 324 -28.17 -2.57 4.52
C LYS A 324 -29.14 -3.75 4.43
N LYS A 325 -29.42 -4.25 3.23
CA LYS A 325 -30.29 -5.43 3.02
C LYS A 325 -29.76 -6.67 3.74
N SER A 326 -28.44 -6.83 3.80
CA SER A 326 -27.78 -7.92 4.52
C SER A 326 -27.70 -7.73 6.04
N GLY A 327 -28.19 -6.61 6.58
CA GLY A 327 -28.16 -6.32 8.03
C GLY A 327 -26.77 -6.03 8.60
N LEU A 328 -25.76 -5.83 7.73
CA LEU A 328 -24.38 -5.54 8.07
C LEU A 328 -24.21 -4.05 8.40
N PHE A 329 -23.18 -3.69 9.18
CA PHE A 329 -22.78 -2.29 9.33
C PHE A 329 -21.75 -1.89 8.26
N PHE A 330 -21.57 -0.59 8.04
CA PHE A 330 -20.54 -0.05 7.14
C PHE A 330 -19.49 0.76 7.91
N LEU A 331 -18.21 0.43 7.73
CA LEU A 331 -17.08 1.22 8.20
C LEU A 331 -16.41 1.92 7.01
N ASP A 332 -16.46 3.25 6.98
CA ASP A 332 -15.72 4.03 5.98
C ASP A 332 -14.23 4.11 6.37
N SER A 333 -13.35 3.50 5.57
CA SER A 333 -11.90 3.53 5.80
C SER A 333 -11.27 4.91 5.52
N ARG A 334 -12.03 5.86 4.95
CA ARG A 334 -11.61 7.23 4.65
C ARG A 334 -10.29 7.30 3.88
N THR A 335 -10.20 6.56 2.76
CA THR A 335 -9.03 6.56 1.85
C THR A 335 -8.90 7.87 1.04
N THR A 336 -9.89 8.75 1.16
CA THR A 336 -9.87 10.14 0.67
C THR A 336 -10.69 11.01 1.62
N THR A 337 -10.33 12.28 1.76
CA THR A 337 -11.12 13.27 2.50
C THR A 337 -12.47 13.58 1.85
N HIS A 338 -12.64 13.21 0.58
CA HIS A 338 -13.85 13.44 -0.22
C HIS A 338 -14.81 12.24 -0.27
N THR A 339 -14.60 11.21 0.57
CA THR A 339 -15.51 10.06 0.64
C THR A 339 -16.91 10.53 1.04
N VAL A 340 -17.94 10.01 0.38
CA VAL A 340 -19.34 10.21 0.77
C VAL A 340 -19.90 9.04 1.58
N GLY A 341 -19.11 7.98 1.77
CA GLY A 341 -19.55 6.70 2.33
C GLY A 341 -20.26 6.83 3.67
N TYR A 342 -19.56 7.36 4.67
CA TYR A 342 -20.12 7.54 6.02
C TYR A 342 -21.38 8.43 6.03
N GLN A 343 -21.34 9.60 5.40
CA GLN A 343 -22.47 10.53 5.38
C GLN A 343 -23.69 9.95 4.67
N LEU A 344 -23.49 9.23 3.57
CA LEU A 344 -24.56 8.58 2.82
C LEU A 344 -25.16 7.43 3.63
N ALA A 345 -24.34 6.57 4.23
CA ALA A 345 -24.78 5.49 5.10
C ALA A 345 -25.64 6.01 6.27
N ARG A 346 -25.21 7.10 6.91
CA ARG A 346 -26.00 7.79 7.95
C ARG A 346 -27.36 8.26 7.43
N LYS A 347 -27.41 8.93 6.27
CA LYS A 347 -28.67 9.39 5.66
C LYS A 347 -29.62 8.24 5.33
N MET A 348 -29.08 7.08 4.96
CA MET A 348 -29.85 5.87 4.69
C MET A 348 -30.33 5.16 5.96
N GLY A 349 -29.94 5.61 7.16
CA GLY A 349 -30.23 4.90 8.41
C GLY A 349 -29.49 3.56 8.53
N LEU A 350 -28.33 3.44 7.88
CA LEU A 350 -27.45 2.28 8.01
C LEU A 350 -26.56 2.46 9.26
N ARG A 351 -26.38 1.39 10.03
CA ARG A 351 -25.38 1.37 11.11
C ARG A 351 -24.01 1.60 10.50
N THR A 352 -23.33 2.67 10.91
CA THR A 352 -22.08 3.05 10.27
C THR A 352 -21.12 3.78 11.20
N LEU A 353 -19.83 3.65 10.89
CA LEU A 353 -18.71 4.27 11.54
C LEU A 353 -17.73 4.77 10.47
N GLU A 354 -16.76 5.59 10.88
CA GLU A 354 -15.65 5.98 10.04
C GLU A 354 -14.35 5.89 10.84
N ARG A 355 -13.23 5.68 10.14
CA ARG A 355 -11.91 5.67 10.76
C ARG A 355 -11.54 7.03 11.33
N ASP A 356 -10.97 7.05 12.54
CA ASP A 356 -10.34 8.26 13.09
C ASP A 356 -8.87 8.37 12.69
N ILE A 357 -8.09 7.29 12.84
CA ILE A 357 -6.64 7.31 12.68
C ILE A 357 -6.15 6.14 11.83
N PHE A 358 -5.25 6.41 10.89
CA PHE A 358 -4.52 5.38 10.15
C PHE A 358 -3.17 5.17 10.81
N LEU A 359 -2.81 3.91 11.07
CA LEU A 359 -1.67 3.57 11.92
C LEU A 359 -0.35 3.54 11.16
N ASP A 360 -0.34 3.03 9.94
CA ASP A 360 0.86 2.62 9.23
C ASP A 360 0.93 3.12 7.78
N ASP A 361 0.53 4.38 7.58
CA ASP A 361 0.85 5.12 6.34
C ASP A 361 2.36 5.13 6.05
N GLN A 362 3.17 5.08 7.12
CA GLN A 362 4.62 4.91 7.05
C GLN A 362 4.98 3.58 7.72
N ASP A 363 5.81 2.78 7.06
CA ASP A 363 6.35 1.54 7.63
C ASP A 363 7.52 1.85 8.58
N ASP A 364 7.24 2.61 9.63
CA ASP A 364 8.18 3.00 10.68
C ASP A 364 7.57 2.76 12.07
N LEU A 365 8.33 2.07 12.93
CA LEU A 365 7.84 1.67 14.26
C LEU A 365 7.50 2.88 15.14
N ASN A 366 8.30 3.95 15.09
CA ASN A 366 8.09 5.13 15.92
C ASN A 366 6.89 5.95 15.42
N PHE A 367 6.72 6.06 14.11
CA PHE A 367 5.54 6.63 13.49
C PHE A 367 4.29 5.88 13.93
N ILE A 368 4.24 4.56 13.80
CA ILE A 368 3.08 3.75 14.17
C ILE A 368 2.77 3.90 15.67
N LYS A 369 3.80 3.88 16.53
CA LYS A 369 3.63 4.15 17.97
C LYS A 369 3.09 5.56 18.24
N SER A 370 3.52 6.56 17.47
CA SER A 370 2.99 7.93 17.58
C SER A 370 1.53 8.02 17.16
N GLN A 371 1.13 7.26 16.14
CA GLN A 371 -0.27 7.15 15.71
C GLN A 371 -1.12 6.47 16.79
N LEU A 372 -0.63 5.37 17.39
CA LEU A 372 -1.28 4.74 18.54
C LEU A 372 -1.38 5.69 19.74
N LYS A 373 -0.40 6.56 19.96
CA LYS A 373 -0.49 7.60 20.99
C LYS A 373 -1.58 8.63 20.67
N LYS A 374 -1.78 8.98 19.40
CA LYS A 374 -2.92 9.83 18.98
C LYS A 374 -4.26 9.11 19.21
N VAL A 375 -4.34 7.80 18.97
CA VAL A 375 -5.53 6.96 19.28
C VAL A 375 -5.85 7.00 20.76
N GLU A 376 -4.83 6.81 21.61
CA GLU A 376 -4.98 6.92 23.07
C GLU A 376 -5.56 8.28 23.48
N ASN A 377 -4.94 9.37 23.02
CA ASN A 377 -5.37 10.72 23.36
C ASN A 377 -6.78 11.02 22.87
N LEU A 378 -7.15 10.54 21.68
CA LEU A 378 -8.49 10.70 21.13
C LEU A 378 -9.52 9.93 21.95
N ALA A 379 -9.25 8.68 22.30
CA ALA A 379 -10.15 7.88 23.13
C ALA A 379 -10.35 8.51 24.51
N LEU A 380 -9.27 8.98 25.16
CA LEU A 380 -9.37 9.66 26.45
C LEU A 380 -10.20 10.95 26.39
N ARG A 381 -10.21 11.64 25.24
CA ARG A 381 -10.95 12.89 25.05
C ARG A 381 -12.41 12.67 24.66
N GLU A 382 -12.67 11.78 23.72
CA GLU A 382 -13.99 11.56 23.09
C GLU A 382 -14.73 10.32 23.64
N GLY A 383 -14.09 9.56 24.53
CA GLY A 383 -14.59 8.29 25.05
C GLY A 383 -14.44 7.10 24.11
N LYS A 384 -14.09 7.33 22.83
CA LYS A 384 -13.80 6.26 21.87
C LYS A 384 -12.85 6.68 20.75
N ALA A 385 -12.19 5.70 20.13
CA ALA A 385 -11.43 5.90 18.90
C ALA A 385 -11.37 4.62 18.04
N ILE A 386 -11.35 4.80 16.71
CA ILE A 386 -11.20 3.75 15.71
C ILE A 386 -9.90 3.96 14.95
N ALA A 387 -9.01 2.98 15.04
CA ALA A 387 -7.77 2.95 14.30
C ALA A 387 -7.77 1.86 13.24
N ILE A 388 -7.17 2.12 12.08
CA ILE A 388 -6.97 1.11 11.03
C ILE A 388 -5.48 0.99 10.75
N GLY A 389 -4.97 -0.23 10.62
CA GLY A 389 -3.65 -0.54 10.09
C GLY A 389 -3.66 -1.84 9.30
N HIS A 390 -2.50 -2.36 8.95
CA HIS A 390 -2.32 -3.55 8.14
C HIS A 390 -1.54 -4.63 8.89
N PRO A 391 -1.54 -5.89 8.43
CA PRO A 391 -0.84 -7.02 9.05
C PRO A 391 0.69 -6.97 8.82
N ARG A 392 1.31 -5.79 8.93
CA ARG A 392 2.75 -5.58 8.76
C ARG A 392 3.51 -5.90 10.04
N ALA A 393 4.77 -6.31 9.90
CA ALA A 393 5.61 -6.68 11.04
C ALA A 393 5.76 -5.54 12.06
N LEU A 394 6.00 -4.31 11.59
CA LEU A 394 6.16 -3.14 12.46
C LEU A 394 4.83 -2.72 13.11
N THR A 395 3.70 -2.89 12.42
CA THR A 395 2.37 -2.64 13.00
C THR A 395 2.07 -3.62 14.12
N ILE A 396 2.35 -4.91 13.91
CA ILE A 396 2.20 -5.95 14.94
C ILE A 396 3.08 -5.65 16.15
N GLU A 397 4.35 -5.28 15.92
CA GLU A 397 5.28 -4.95 17.00
C GLU A 397 4.85 -3.69 17.77
N ALA A 398 4.39 -2.66 17.08
CA ALA A 398 3.86 -1.45 17.71
C ALA A 398 2.65 -1.77 18.61
N LEU A 399 1.70 -2.57 18.11
CA LEU A 399 0.55 -3.01 18.89
C LEU A 399 0.98 -3.82 20.11
N ARG A 400 1.91 -4.77 19.95
CA ARG A 400 2.47 -5.56 21.05
C ARG A 400 3.07 -4.68 22.16
N LEU A 401 3.73 -3.60 21.78
CA LEU A 401 4.38 -2.68 22.73
C LEU A 401 3.38 -1.70 23.40
N VAL A 402 2.34 -1.27 22.68
CA VAL A 402 1.49 -0.15 23.13
C VAL A 402 0.17 -0.59 23.78
N LEU A 403 -0.45 -1.69 23.32
CA LEU A 403 -1.74 -2.13 23.87
C LEU A 403 -1.70 -2.42 25.40
N PRO A 404 -0.61 -2.97 25.98
CA PRO A 404 -0.51 -3.08 27.44
C PRO A 404 -0.57 -1.74 28.18
N GLU A 405 -0.11 -0.65 27.56
CA GLU A 405 -0.17 0.70 28.14
C GLU A 405 -1.59 1.28 28.10
N PHE A 406 -2.40 0.90 27.11
CA PHE A 406 -3.82 1.27 27.06
C PHE A 406 -4.57 0.69 28.26
N LYS A 407 -4.32 -0.59 28.56
CA LYS A 407 -4.92 -1.27 29.72
C LYS A 407 -4.54 -0.61 31.05
N LYS A 408 -3.28 -0.19 31.21
CA LYS A 408 -2.82 0.56 32.40
C LYS A 408 -3.54 1.90 32.58
N LYS A 409 -4.06 2.47 31.49
CA LYS A 409 -4.82 3.73 31.47
C LYS A 409 -6.33 3.53 31.48
N ASN A 410 -6.80 2.32 31.78
CA ASN A 410 -8.22 1.95 31.80
C ASN A 410 -8.92 2.20 30.44
N ILE A 411 -8.18 2.04 29.34
CA ILE A 411 -8.74 2.03 27.99
C ILE A 411 -9.09 0.59 27.64
N GLU A 412 -10.35 0.37 27.28
CA GLU A 412 -10.88 -0.93 26.90
C GLU A 412 -10.69 -1.15 25.40
N MET A 413 -10.02 -2.26 25.02
CA MET A 413 -9.98 -2.72 23.64
C MET A 413 -11.29 -3.42 23.29
N VAL A 414 -11.87 -3.10 22.13
CA VAL A 414 -13.17 -3.64 21.70
C VAL A 414 -13.22 -3.91 20.18
N SER A 415 -14.13 -4.77 19.75
CA SER A 415 -14.44 -4.91 18.32
C SER A 415 -15.16 -3.67 17.78
N VAL A 416 -15.00 -3.36 16.49
CA VAL A 416 -15.49 -2.09 15.92
C VAL A 416 -17.02 -1.98 15.99
N SER A 417 -17.76 -3.09 15.88
CA SER A 417 -19.22 -3.07 16.00
C SER A 417 -19.73 -2.58 17.36
N GLN A 418 -18.92 -2.70 18.41
CA GLN A 418 -19.29 -2.26 19.75
C GLN A 418 -19.21 -0.73 19.91
N LEU A 419 -18.64 -0.02 18.94
CA LEU A 419 -18.56 1.44 18.91
C LEU A 419 -19.68 2.10 18.09
N ILE A 420 -20.54 1.28 17.47
CA ILE A 420 -21.73 1.75 16.74
C ILE A 420 -22.66 2.47 17.74
N PRO A 421 -23.10 3.71 17.43
CA PRO A 421 -23.98 4.48 18.30
C PRO A 421 -25.36 3.85 18.56
#